data_AF-A0A7I8DKH9-F1
#
_entry.id   AF-A0A7I8DKH9-F1
#
_cell.length_a   1.000
_cell.length_b   1.000
_cell.length_c   1.000
_cell.angle_alpha   90.00
_cell.angle_beta   90.00
_cell.angle_gamma   90.00
#
_symmetry.space_group_name_H-M   'P 1'
#
loop_
_entity.id
_entity.type
_entity.pdbx_description
1 polymer ?
#
loop_
_entity_poly.entity_id
_entity_poly.type
_entity_poly.pdbx_seq_one_letter_code
_entity_poly.pdbx_strand_id
1 'polypeptide(L)'
;MEKTCEIIKDLLPLYIDGVCSEDSKKAVEEHIKTCEDCKRELEDYQREISAVERQEEEVIKKISSRWKKSKTKALFSGIFIMAMIGILGIAVLCYSFTTRAVKYEEITVGNLSQLSNSNVYFTLKVSEEINAKGVDWFEYKGNIYITLKTNKLQLKQKTVEGDFTESTNNYSRWEFDTKMSGIKNIYLYEGLTGYDDGQAKKTLIWSSNKELTAANTEAETWVKTYQPWGNTEPGLLANTLFKHKNPYVGDISSDGKILIDLRVAWVLGNFKNELQTKSEPYGYTLLFEDAIKKEHQADFDDTMKKYAMCMLALIDNLSEVSWKYTVVDNKQENMVINKITKEDASKLLGKNIKSYADSAAEVQALLYTIGIEQ
;
A
#
# COMPACT_ATOMS: atom_id res chain seq x y z
N MET A 1 60.65 -8.60 76.55
CA MET A 1 59.29 -8.98 76.10
C MET A 1 58.87 -8.23 74.83
N GLU A 2 59.32 -6.99 74.58
CA GLU A 2 58.95 -6.22 73.37
C GLU A 2 59.21 -6.95 72.04
N LYS A 3 60.42 -7.50 71.83
CA LYS A 3 60.76 -8.20 70.57
C LYS A 3 59.89 -9.42 70.24
N THR A 4 59.32 -10.07 71.27
CA THR A 4 58.41 -11.20 71.06
C THR A 4 57.01 -10.70 70.67
N CYS A 5 56.58 -9.57 71.22
CA CYS A 5 55.27 -8.98 70.89
C CYS A 5 55.22 -8.52 69.44
N GLU A 6 56.29 -7.93 68.90
CA GLU A 6 56.36 -7.51 67.49
C GLU A 6 56.14 -8.70 66.54
N ILE A 7 56.82 -9.82 66.80
CA ILE A 7 56.65 -11.06 66.02
C ILE A 7 55.21 -11.58 66.11
N ILE A 8 54.60 -11.55 67.30
CA ILE A 8 53.22 -12.01 67.47
C ILE A 8 52.24 -11.10 66.73
N LYS A 9 52.42 -9.78 66.79
CA LYS A 9 51.59 -8.81 66.07
C LYS A 9 51.66 -8.99 64.56
N ASP A 10 52.86 -9.24 64.02
CA ASP A 10 53.06 -9.55 62.60
C ASP A 10 52.34 -10.85 62.19
N LEU A 11 52.21 -11.80 63.12
CA LEU A 11 51.52 -13.07 62.90
C LEU A 11 49.99 -12.99 63.11
N LEU A 12 49.45 -11.95 63.76
CA LEU A 12 48.01 -11.86 64.07
C LEU A 12 47.12 -11.90 62.82
N PRO A 13 47.41 -11.16 61.73
CA PRO A 13 46.58 -11.24 60.51
C PRO A 13 46.54 -12.66 59.93
N LEU A 14 47.71 -13.33 59.85
CA LEU A 14 47.82 -14.70 59.34
C LEU A 14 47.16 -15.73 60.26
N TYR A 15 47.16 -15.47 61.57
CA TYR A 15 46.47 -16.28 62.56
C TYR A 15 44.95 -16.17 62.42
N ILE A 16 44.42 -14.96 62.21
CA ILE A 16 42.98 -14.72 62.00
C ILE A 16 42.51 -15.35 60.69
N ASP A 17 43.29 -15.19 59.63
CA ASP A 17 43.01 -15.80 58.32
C ASP A 17 43.15 -17.34 58.35
N GLY A 18 43.67 -17.92 59.45
CA GLY A 18 43.82 -19.36 59.62
C GLY A 18 44.89 -20.00 58.74
N VAL A 19 45.83 -19.19 58.22
CA VAL A 19 46.86 -19.62 57.25
C VAL A 19 48.26 -19.75 57.86
N CYS A 20 48.42 -19.50 59.16
CA CYS A 20 49.69 -19.69 59.85
C CYS A 20 50.00 -21.19 60.08
N SER A 21 51.30 -21.55 60.12
CA SER A 21 51.72 -22.91 60.49
C SER A 21 51.32 -23.25 61.93
N GLU A 22 51.16 -24.53 62.25
CA GLU A 22 50.79 -24.99 63.60
C GLU A 22 51.76 -24.50 64.69
N ASP A 23 53.06 -24.41 64.40
CA ASP A 23 54.05 -23.89 65.34
C ASP A 23 53.86 -22.39 65.59
N SER A 24 53.57 -21.61 64.54
CA SER A 24 53.28 -20.17 64.65
C SER A 24 51.97 -19.93 65.41
N LYS A 25 50.97 -20.77 65.13
CA LYS A 25 49.66 -20.73 65.80
C LYS A 25 49.80 -20.94 67.31
N LYS A 26 50.53 -21.98 67.72
CA LYS A 26 50.82 -22.25 69.14
C LYS A 26 51.58 -21.10 69.78
N ALA A 27 52.56 -20.52 69.09
CA ALA A 27 53.31 -19.37 69.60
C ALA A 27 52.41 -18.16 69.86
N VAL A 28 51.46 -17.86 68.97
CA VAL A 28 50.45 -16.81 69.17
C VAL A 28 49.55 -17.14 70.36
N GLU A 29 49.00 -18.36 70.43
CA GLU A 29 48.08 -18.79 71.50
C GLU A 29 48.71 -18.83 72.89
N GLU A 30 49.98 -19.23 73.00
CA GLU A 30 50.72 -19.19 74.26
C GLU A 30 51.03 -17.76 74.69
N HIS A 31 51.36 -16.88 73.74
CA HIS A 31 51.69 -15.49 74.03
C HIS A 31 50.49 -14.67 74.50
N ILE A 32 49.36 -14.74 73.80
CA ILE A 32 48.14 -13.96 74.13
C ILE A 32 47.55 -14.33 75.50
N LYS A 33 47.86 -15.52 76.04
CA LYS A 33 47.46 -15.92 77.41
C LYS A 33 48.17 -15.09 78.49
N THR A 34 49.34 -14.55 78.18
CA THR A 34 50.21 -13.86 79.14
C THR A 34 50.42 -12.38 78.82
N CYS A 35 50.08 -11.95 77.60
CA CYS A 35 50.25 -10.58 77.12
C CYS A 35 48.89 -9.97 76.73
N GLU A 36 48.37 -9.07 77.58
CA GLU A 36 47.09 -8.39 77.36
C GLU A 36 47.12 -7.44 76.15
N ASP A 37 48.27 -6.86 75.81
CA ASP A 37 48.39 -5.94 74.68
C ASP A 37 48.17 -6.66 73.34
N CYS A 38 48.80 -7.84 73.16
CA CYS A 38 48.62 -8.65 71.95
C CYS A 38 47.22 -9.26 71.87
N LYS A 39 46.61 -9.57 73.02
CA LYS A 39 45.22 -10.04 73.09
C LYS A 39 44.22 -8.95 72.67
N ARG A 40 44.38 -7.72 73.16
CA ARG A 40 43.54 -6.59 72.76
C ARG A 40 43.64 -6.31 71.26
N GLU A 41 44.85 -6.39 70.71
CA GLU A 41 45.07 -6.18 69.28
C GLU A 41 44.40 -7.25 68.42
N LEU A 42 44.44 -8.52 68.83
CA LEU A 42 43.69 -9.61 68.20
C LEU A 42 42.17 -9.36 68.24
N GLU A 43 41.62 -8.92 69.39
CA GLU A 43 40.21 -8.60 69.53
C GLU A 43 39.78 -7.40 68.65
N ASP A 44 40.65 -6.40 68.49
CA ASP A 44 40.41 -5.24 67.64
C ASP A 44 40.36 -5.64 66.15
N TYR A 45 41.31 -6.46 65.67
CA TYR A 45 41.26 -7.01 64.31
C TYR A 45 39.99 -7.83 64.04
N GLN A 46 39.59 -8.70 64.97
CA GLN A 46 38.37 -9.50 64.83
C GLN A 46 37.11 -8.62 64.77
N ARG A 47 37.09 -7.51 65.53
CA ARG A 47 35.97 -6.55 65.51
C ARG A 47 35.88 -5.82 64.19
N GLU A 48 37.01 -5.40 63.62
CA GLU A 48 37.07 -4.73 62.31
C GLU A 48 36.60 -5.67 61.19
N ILE A 49 37.10 -6.91 61.15
CA ILE A 49 36.67 -7.92 60.16
C ILE A 49 35.16 -8.17 60.26
N SER A 50 34.64 -8.38 61.47
CA SER A 50 33.19 -8.56 61.69
C SER A 50 32.35 -7.35 61.29
N ALA A 51 32.92 -6.14 61.29
CA ALA A 51 32.24 -4.93 60.84
C ALA A 51 32.22 -4.86 59.30
N VAL A 52 33.34 -5.21 58.66
CA VAL A 52 33.46 -5.29 57.19
C VAL A 52 32.51 -6.36 56.63
N GLU A 53 32.50 -7.57 57.19
CA GLU A 53 31.62 -8.65 56.74
C GLU A 53 30.13 -8.27 56.83
N ARG A 54 29.71 -7.63 57.93
CA ARG A 54 28.33 -7.13 58.07
C ARG A 54 28.00 -6.06 57.03
N GLN A 55 28.94 -5.17 56.74
CA GLN A 55 28.76 -4.15 55.71
C GLN A 55 28.64 -4.79 54.32
N GLU A 56 29.46 -5.79 54.01
CA GLU A 56 29.38 -6.55 52.76
C GLU A 56 28.05 -7.30 52.62
N GLU A 57 27.58 -7.98 53.67
CA GLU A 57 26.27 -8.63 53.69
C GLU A 57 25.14 -7.64 53.44
N GLU A 58 25.18 -6.46 54.06
CA GLU A 58 24.19 -5.40 53.81
C GLU A 58 24.21 -4.91 52.37
N VAL A 59 25.40 -4.73 51.79
CA VAL A 59 25.57 -4.30 50.39
C VAL A 59 25.02 -5.36 49.45
N ILE A 60 25.34 -6.65 49.66
CA ILE A 60 24.82 -7.77 48.88
C ILE A 60 23.29 -7.87 48.99
N LYS A 61 22.74 -7.66 50.19
CA LYS A 61 21.28 -7.64 50.41
C LYS A 61 20.60 -6.45 49.72
N LYS A 62 21.24 -5.28 49.70
CA LYS A 62 20.76 -4.08 48.98
C LYS A 62 20.79 -4.29 47.46
N ILE A 63 21.86 -4.88 46.92
CA ILE A 63 21.97 -5.20 45.49
C ILE A 63 20.93 -6.24 45.08
N SER A 64 20.83 -7.34 45.81
CA SER A 64 19.89 -8.43 45.50
C SER A 64 18.42 -7.97 45.60
N SER A 65 18.07 -7.15 46.59
CA SER A 65 16.71 -6.60 46.72
C SER A 65 16.37 -5.58 45.63
N ARG A 66 17.31 -4.71 45.23
CA ARG A 66 17.15 -3.81 44.07
C ARG A 66 17.00 -4.60 42.78
N TRP A 67 17.79 -5.64 42.57
CA TRP A 67 17.70 -6.48 41.38
C TRP A 67 16.35 -7.22 41.31
N LYS A 68 15.88 -7.79 42.43
CA LYS A 68 14.55 -8.41 42.51
C LYS A 68 13.45 -7.39 42.15
N LYS A 69 13.45 -6.21 42.77
CA LYS A 69 12.48 -5.13 42.46
C LYS A 69 12.54 -4.68 41.00
N SER A 70 13.74 -4.58 40.42
CA SER A 70 13.94 -4.22 39.01
C SER A 70 13.39 -5.29 38.07
N LYS A 71 13.63 -6.58 38.35
CA LYS A 71 13.05 -7.69 37.58
C LYS A 71 11.54 -7.70 37.68
N THR A 72 10.97 -7.50 38.87
CA THR A 72 9.51 -7.43 39.05
C THR A 72 8.90 -6.24 38.30
N LYS A 73 9.54 -5.06 38.33
CA LYS A 73 9.09 -3.87 37.57
C LYS A 73 9.16 -4.11 36.06
N ALA A 74 10.21 -4.77 35.57
CA ALA A 74 10.34 -5.14 34.16
C ALA A 74 9.26 -6.15 33.73
N LEU A 75 8.94 -7.14 34.57
CA LEU A 75 7.85 -8.09 34.31
C LEU A 75 6.48 -7.40 34.24
N PHE A 76 6.14 -6.56 35.21
CA PHE A 76 4.85 -5.85 35.21
C PHE A 76 4.72 -4.85 34.05
N SER A 77 5.79 -4.14 33.70
CA SER A 77 5.78 -3.24 32.54
C SER A 77 5.64 -4.01 31.21
N GLY A 78 6.29 -5.16 31.07
CA GLY A 78 6.10 -6.05 29.92
C GLY A 78 4.67 -6.57 29.80
N ILE A 79 4.07 -7.04 30.91
CA ILE A 79 2.67 -7.50 30.95
C ILE A 79 1.72 -6.37 30.56
N PHE A 80 1.95 -5.15 31.05
CA PHE A 80 1.12 -3.99 30.72
C PHE A 80 1.17 -3.63 29.23
N ILE A 81 2.37 -3.62 28.63
CA ILE A 81 2.55 -3.36 27.20
C ILE A 81 1.87 -4.46 26.36
N MET A 82 2.05 -5.73 26.74
CA MET A 82 1.39 -6.85 26.07
C MET A 82 -0.14 -6.79 26.17
N ALA A 83 -0.67 -6.41 27.33
CA ALA A 83 -2.11 -6.22 27.51
C ALA A 83 -2.63 -5.07 26.63
N MET A 84 -1.91 -3.94 26.56
CA MET A 84 -2.26 -2.81 25.69
C MET A 84 -2.24 -3.19 24.22
N ILE A 85 -1.22 -3.92 23.75
CA ILE A 85 -1.15 -4.42 22.38
C ILE A 85 -2.29 -5.41 22.10
N GLY A 86 -2.60 -6.28 23.06
CA GLY A 86 -3.73 -7.21 22.98
C GLY A 86 -5.07 -6.48 22.86
N ILE A 87 -5.31 -5.46 23.69
CA ILE A 87 -6.51 -4.62 23.63
C ILE A 87 -6.60 -3.88 22.29
N LEU A 88 -5.50 -3.31 21.80
CA LEU A 88 -5.45 -2.63 20.51
C LEU A 88 -5.72 -3.60 19.36
N GLY A 89 -5.11 -4.80 19.39
CA GLY A 89 -5.34 -5.86 18.41
C GLY A 89 -6.79 -6.35 18.41
N ILE A 90 -7.39 -6.53 19.59
CA ILE A 90 -8.82 -6.86 19.73
C ILE A 90 -9.68 -5.72 19.18
N ALA A 91 -9.35 -4.46 19.47
CA ALA A 91 -10.09 -3.31 18.94
C ALA A 91 -10.04 -3.23 17.40
N VAL A 92 -8.87 -3.46 16.80
CA VAL A 92 -8.70 -3.51 15.33
C VAL A 92 -9.44 -4.71 14.73
N LEU A 93 -9.36 -5.89 15.35
CA LEU A 93 -10.11 -7.06 14.93
C LEU A 93 -11.62 -6.81 15.02
N CYS A 94 -12.11 -6.26 16.13
CA CYS A 94 -13.51 -5.86 16.29
C CYS A 94 -13.91 -4.87 15.18
N TYR A 95 -13.12 -3.84 14.90
CA TYR A 95 -13.39 -2.86 13.84
C TYR A 95 -13.51 -3.48 12.44
N SER A 96 -12.66 -4.48 12.14
CA SER A 96 -12.68 -5.21 10.87
C SER A 96 -13.85 -6.19 10.79
N PHE A 97 -14.11 -6.97 11.85
CA PHE A 97 -15.22 -7.93 11.90
C PHE A 97 -16.61 -7.28 12.03
N THR A 98 -16.68 -6.03 12.45
CA THR A 98 -17.94 -5.28 12.51
C THR A 98 -18.35 -4.70 11.16
N THR A 99 -17.53 -4.74 10.11
CA THR A 99 -17.97 -4.13 8.83
C THR A 99 -18.94 -5.04 8.11
N ARG A 100 -19.99 -4.45 7.52
CA ARG A 100 -20.91 -5.09 6.58
C ARG A 100 -21.20 -4.14 5.41
N ALA A 101 -21.64 -4.70 4.29
CA ALA A 101 -22.26 -3.90 3.25
C ALA A 101 -23.61 -3.35 3.74
N VAL A 102 -23.94 -2.12 3.34
CA VAL A 102 -25.29 -1.57 3.46
C VAL A 102 -26.17 -2.32 2.47
N LYS A 103 -27.33 -2.78 2.91
CA LYS A 103 -28.23 -3.55 2.04
C LYS A 103 -28.95 -2.60 1.09
N TYR A 104 -29.38 -3.11 -0.06
CA TYR A 104 -30.09 -2.30 -1.05
C TYR A 104 -31.30 -1.55 -0.47
N GLU A 105 -32.10 -2.22 0.35
CA GLU A 105 -33.29 -1.65 0.99
C GLU A 105 -33.00 -0.52 2.00
N GLU A 106 -31.74 -0.37 2.41
CA GLU A 106 -31.26 0.70 3.28
C GLU A 106 -30.68 1.88 2.47
N ILE A 107 -30.76 1.84 1.13
CA ILE A 107 -30.19 2.81 0.21
C ILE A 107 -31.29 3.37 -0.70
N THR A 108 -31.32 4.70 -0.81
CA THR A 108 -32.12 5.40 -1.80
C THR A 108 -31.21 5.86 -2.94
N VAL A 109 -31.49 5.39 -4.16
CA VAL A 109 -30.90 5.94 -5.39
C VAL A 109 -31.70 7.17 -5.80
N GLY A 110 -31.06 8.33 -5.75
CA GLY A 110 -31.64 9.62 -6.17
C GLY A 110 -30.97 10.16 -7.43
N ASN A 111 -31.66 11.08 -8.11
CA ASN A 111 -31.14 11.89 -9.22
C ASN A 111 -30.43 11.06 -10.33
N LEU A 112 -30.91 9.84 -10.60
CA LEU A 112 -30.40 9.01 -11.68
C LEU A 112 -30.75 9.66 -13.02
N SER A 113 -29.76 10.26 -13.67
CA SER A 113 -29.95 11.14 -14.82
C SER A 113 -28.72 11.14 -15.73
N GLN A 114 -28.87 11.71 -16.92
CA GLN A 114 -27.78 11.92 -17.87
C GLN A 114 -27.32 13.38 -17.84
N LEU A 115 -26.04 13.60 -17.57
CA LEU A 115 -25.41 14.91 -17.64
C LEU A 115 -25.25 15.38 -19.10
N SER A 116 -25.02 16.67 -19.28
CA SER A 116 -24.79 17.32 -20.57
C SER A 116 -23.60 16.74 -21.35
N ASN A 117 -22.62 16.17 -20.64
CA ASN A 117 -21.48 15.43 -21.20
C ASN A 117 -21.79 13.96 -21.55
N SER A 118 -23.07 13.54 -21.49
CA SER A 118 -23.55 12.16 -21.65
C SER A 118 -23.25 11.17 -20.52
N ASN A 119 -22.54 11.58 -19.46
CA ASN A 119 -22.26 10.70 -18.33
C ASN A 119 -23.51 10.38 -17.52
N VAL A 120 -23.52 9.21 -16.90
CA VAL A 120 -24.57 8.78 -15.96
C VAL A 120 -24.24 9.36 -14.60
N TYR A 121 -25.15 10.16 -14.06
CA TYR A 121 -25.06 10.72 -12.72
C TYR A 121 -26.13 10.15 -11.82
N PHE A 122 -25.79 9.92 -10.55
CA PHE A 122 -26.76 9.57 -9.51
C PHE A 122 -26.22 9.86 -8.12
N THR A 123 -27.12 9.83 -7.14
CA THR A 123 -26.78 9.97 -5.73
C THR A 123 -27.21 8.73 -4.96
N LEU A 124 -26.41 8.28 -4.01
CA LEU A 124 -26.76 7.22 -3.08
C LEU A 124 -26.92 7.80 -1.69
N LYS A 125 -28.10 7.69 -1.08
CA LYS A 125 -28.37 8.12 0.29
C LYS A 125 -28.67 6.90 1.16
N VAL A 126 -27.97 6.75 2.28
CA VAL A 126 -28.32 5.70 3.25
C VAL A 126 -29.47 6.15 4.15
N SER A 127 -30.28 5.21 4.63
CA SER A 127 -31.34 5.45 5.60
C SER A 127 -30.81 6.19 6.85
N GLU A 128 -31.64 7.04 7.45
CA GLU A 128 -31.24 7.90 8.59
C GLU A 128 -30.79 7.11 9.83
N GLU A 129 -31.21 5.85 9.93
CA GLU A 129 -30.85 4.92 11.01
C GLU A 129 -29.46 4.27 10.82
N ILE A 130 -28.86 4.41 9.63
CA ILE A 130 -27.59 3.78 9.27
C ILE A 130 -26.49 4.83 9.28
N ASN A 131 -25.46 4.60 10.10
CA ASN A 131 -24.21 5.34 10.01
C ASN A 131 -23.29 4.69 8.99
N ALA A 132 -23.13 5.31 7.83
CA ALA A 132 -22.26 4.81 6.80
C ALA A 132 -20.81 5.24 7.07
N LYS A 133 -19.89 4.30 6.88
CA LYS A 133 -18.48 4.40 7.30
C LYS A 133 -17.53 4.58 6.12
N GLY A 134 -17.98 4.25 4.91
CA GLY A 134 -17.14 4.33 3.73
C GLY A 134 -17.82 3.77 2.49
N VAL A 135 -17.10 3.85 1.39
CA VAL A 135 -17.55 3.47 0.06
C VAL A 135 -16.38 2.87 -0.71
N ASP A 136 -16.65 1.83 -1.49
CA ASP A 136 -15.72 1.26 -2.44
C ASP A 136 -16.45 0.96 -3.75
N TRP A 137 -15.70 0.89 -4.83
CA TRP A 137 -16.21 0.39 -6.10
C TRP A 137 -15.12 -0.30 -6.91
N PHE A 138 -15.53 -1.16 -7.83
CA PHE A 138 -14.64 -1.80 -8.79
C PHE A 138 -15.35 -2.08 -10.10
N GLU A 139 -14.58 -2.22 -11.17
CA GLU A 139 -15.06 -2.67 -12.48
C GLU A 139 -14.70 -4.14 -12.71
N TYR A 140 -15.66 -4.92 -13.22
CA TYR A 140 -15.42 -6.30 -13.63
C TYR A 140 -16.29 -6.69 -14.83
N LYS A 141 -15.64 -7.00 -15.95
CA LYS A 141 -16.26 -7.43 -17.22
C LYS A 141 -17.29 -6.42 -17.75
N GLY A 142 -16.95 -5.13 -17.74
CA GLY A 142 -17.82 -4.04 -18.17
C GLY A 142 -19.01 -3.81 -17.23
N ASN A 143 -18.91 -4.21 -15.96
CA ASN A 143 -19.91 -3.89 -14.94
C ASN A 143 -19.24 -3.19 -13.77
N ILE A 144 -19.90 -2.15 -13.27
CA ILE A 144 -19.48 -1.44 -12.06
C ILE A 144 -20.21 -2.02 -10.86
N TYR A 145 -19.46 -2.23 -9.78
CA TYR A 145 -19.97 -2.71 -8.50
C TYR A 145 -19.65 -1.67 -7.43
N ILE A 146 -20.67 -1.14 -6.77
CA ILE A 146 -20.55 -0.13 -5.73
C ILE A 146 -20.97 -0.73 -4.40
N THR A 147 -20.09 -0.68 -3.41
CA THR A 147 -20.35 -1.15 -2.05
C THR A 147 -20.31 0.03 -1.09
N LEU A 148 -21.44 0.28 -0.42
CA LEU A 148 -21.46 1.15 0.76
C LEU A 148 -21.19 0.32 2.01
N LYS A 149 -20.33 0.80 2.90
CA LYS A 149 -19.90 0.09 4.12
C LYS A 149 -20.50 0.73 5.36
N THR A 150 -20.93 -0.11 6.29
CA THR A 150 -21.42 0.31 7.62
C THR A 150 -20.97 -0.69 8.68
N ASN A 151 -21.13 -0.33 9.96
CA ASN A 151 -20.90 -1.25 11.06
C ASN A 151 -22.13 -2.15 11.26
N LYS A 152 -21.92 -3.41 11.64
CA LYS A 152 -22.97 -4.38 12.00
C LYS A 152 -23.76 -3.89 13.20
N LEU A 153 -23.06 -3.30 14.18
CA LEU A 153 -23.66 -2.68 15.35
C LEU A 153 -23.83 -1.18 15.09
N GLN A 154 -25.08 -0.73 14.98
CA GLN A 154 -25.41 0.69 14.91
C GLN A 154 -25.40 1.27 16.33
N LEU A 155 -24.30 1.94 16.70
CA LEU A 155 -24.26 2.71 17.95
C LEU A 155 -24.91 4.06 17.68
N LYS A 156 -25.84 4.48 18.56
CA LYS A 156 -26.38 5.85 18.57
C LYS A 156 -25.25 6.84 18.90
N GLN A 157 -24.44 7.20 17.91
CA GLN A 157 -23.48 8.27 18.05
C GLN A 157 -24.20 9.60 17.79
N LYS A 158 -23.99 10.58 18.68
CA LYS A 158 -24.15 11.99 18.29
C LYS A 158 -23.23 12.18 17.09
N THR A 159 -23.77 12.67 15.98
CA THR A 159 -23.07 12.98 14.74
C THR A 159 -21.74 13.64 15.07
N VAL A 160 -20.66 12.87 15.02
CA VAL A 160 -19.32 13.45 14.98
C VAL A 160 -19.21 13.93 13.54
N GLU A 161 -19.16 15.26 13.35
CA GLU A 161 -18.82 15.83 12.06
C GLU A 161 -17.52 15.19 11.56
N GLY A 162 -17.64 14.41 10.49
CA GLY A 162 -16.53 13.74 9.84
C GLY A 162 -16.58 12.21 9.95
N ASP A 163 -17.45 11.57 9.16
CA ASP A 163 -17.01 10.54 8.22
C ASP A 163 -18.14 10.12 7.25
N PHE A 164 -18.13 10.73 6.07
CA PHE A 164 -18.62 10.23 4.77
C PHE A 164 -17.97 11.07 3.65
N THR A 165 -16.73 11.53 3.90
CA THR A 165 -16.07 12.75 3.40
C THR A 165 -16.28 12.93 1.88
N GLU A 166 -17.00 13.93 1.37
CA GLU A 166 -17.23 15.27 1.90
C GLU A 166 -18.62 15.83 1.54
N SER A 167 -19.71 15.36 2.17
CA SER A 167 -20.87 16.24 2.39
C SER A 167 -21.75 15.79 3.57
N THR A 168 -22.36 16.78 4.20
CA THR A 168 -22.95 16.84 5.54
C THR A 168 -24.23 16.01 5.77
N ASN A 169 -24.59 15.05 4.91
CA ASN A 169 -25.96 14.51 4.83
C ASN A 169 -26.12 13.01 4.45
N ASN A 170 -25.16 12.13 4.79
CA ASN A 170 -25.27 10.67 4.58
C ASN A 170 -25.54 10.23 3.12
N TYR A 171 -25.04 10.97 2.14
CA TYR A 171 -25.16 10.58 0.73
C TYR A 171 -23.86 10.79 -0.04
N SER A 172 -23.63 9.95 -1.06
CA SER A 172 -22.53 10.08 -2.03
C SER A 172 -23.07 10.42 -3.41
N ARG A 173 -22.29 11.15 -4.19
CA ARG A 173 -22.60 11.53 -5.57
C ARG A 173 -21.66 10.82 -6.52
N TRP A 174 -22.21 10.32 -7.61
CA TRP A 174 -21.51 9.48 -8.57
C TRP A 174 -21.69 9.98 -9.97
N GLU A 175 -20.63 9.91 -10.75
CA GLU A 175 -20.65 10.17 -12.19
C GLU A 175 -19.81 9.09 -12.88
N PHE A 176 -20.42 8.42 -13.85
CA PHE A 176 -19.74 7.44 -14.69
C PHE A 176 -19.87 7.79 -16.16
N ASP A 177 -18.75 7.83 -16.87
CA ASP A 177 -18.73 7.78 -18.32
C ASP A 177 -19.02 6.36 -18.78
N THR A 178 -20.29 6.05 -19.01
CA THR A 178 -20.73 4.70 -19.34
C THR A 178 -20.70 4.41 -20.83
N LYS A 179 -20.75 5.46 -21.66
CA LYS A 179 -20.60 5.31 -23.10
C LYS A 179 -19.13 5.04 -23.38
N MET A 180 -18.24 5.96 -22.99
CA MET A 180 -16.82 5.87 -23.26
C MET A 180 -16.01 5.07 -22.23
N SER A 181 -16.62 4.15 -21.49
CA SER A 181 -15.85 3.12 -20.78
C SER A 181 -16.36 1.71 -21.07
N GLY A 182 -17.37 1.57 -21.95
CA GLY A 182 -17.93 0.25 -22.25
C GLY A 182 -18.69 -0.36 -21.07
N ILE A 183 -18.98 0.44 -20.04
CA ILE A 183 -19.76 0.04 -18.88
C ILE A 183 -21.17 -0.31 -19.34
N LYS A 184 -21.52 -1.58 -19.16
CA LYS A 184 -22.81 -2.14 -19.52
C LYS A 184 -23.83 -1.95 -18.42
N ASN A 185 -23.40 -2.07 -17.16
CA ASN A 185 -24.27 -2.02 -15.99
C ASN A 185 -23.56 -1.42 -14.78
N ILE A 186 -24.34 -0.78 -13.91
CA ILE A 186 -23.90 -0.29 -12.60
C ILE A 186 -24.78 -0.95 -11.54
N TYR A 187 -24.15 -1.59 -10.55
CA TYR A 187 -24.82 -2.32 -9.46
C TYR A 187 -24.48 -1.75 -8.09
N LEU A 188 -25.47 -1.77 -7.19
CA LEU A 188 -25.21 -1.83 -5.76
C LEU A 188 -24.82 -3.27 -5.41
N TYR A 189 -23.67 -3.44 -4.77
CA TYR A 189 -23.08 -4.72 -4.44
C TYR A 189 -23.03 -4.91 -2.92
N GLU A 190 -23.65 -5.98 -2.43
CA GLU A 190 -23.68 -6.32 -1.01
C GLU A 190 -22.47 -7.18 -0.57
N GLY A 191 -21.42 -7.24 -1.40
CA GLY A 191 -20.15 -7.89 -1.10
C GLY A 191 -19.08 -6.89 -0.63
N LEU A 192 -18.10 -7.40 0.13
CA LEU A 192 -16.97 -6.61 0.65
C LEU A 192 -15.65 -6.89 -0.08
N THR A 193 -15.65 -7.80 -1.05
CA THR A 193 -14.51 -8.18 -1.88
C THR A 193 -14.40 -7.24 -3.10
N GLY A 194 -13.18 -6.94 -3.55
CA GLY A 194 -12.93 -6.15 -4.75
C GLY A 194 -13.17 -6.89 -6.07
N TYR A 195 -14.00 -7.94 -6.05
CA TYR A 195 -14.40 -8.73 -7.21
C TYR A 195 -15.75 -9.43 -6.92
N ASP A 196 -16.50 -9.73 -7.98
CA ASP A 196 -17.77 -10.48 -7.92
C ASP A 196 -17.51 -11.97 -8.17
N ASP A 197 -17.72 -12.80 -7.13
CA ASP A 197 -17.63 -14.26 -7.19
C ASP A 197 -18.99 -14.94 -7.40
N GLY A 198 -20.05 -14.14 -7.59
CA GLY A 198 -21.42 -14.60 -7.79
C GLY A 198 -22.17 -14.99 -6.51
N GLN A 199 -21.56 -14.88 -5.33
CA GLN A 199 -22.21 -15.24 -4.07
C GLN A 199 -22.97 -14.07 -3.43
N ALA A 200 -22.42 -12.86 -3.55
CA ALA A 200 -23.02 -11.68 -2.95
C ALA A 200 -24.18 -11.13 -3.81
N LYS A 201 -25.21 -10.62 -3.12
CA LYS A 201 -26.36 -10.00 -3.77
C LYS A 201 -25.92 -8.71 -4.46
N LYS A 202 -26.44 -8.50 -5.67
CA LYS A 202 -26.26 -7.27 -6.43
C LYS A 202 -27.60 -6.77 -6.96
N THR A 203 -27.78 -5.46 -6.94
CA THR A 203 -29.02 -4.81 -7.39
C THR A 203 -28.69 -3.77 -8.45
N LEU A 204 -29.36 -3.83 -9.60
CA LEU A 204 -29.10 -2.97 -10.75
C LEU A 204 -29.55 -1.52 -10.46
N ILE A 205 -28.63 -0.57 -10.63
CA ILE A 205 -28.93 0.87 -10.61
C ILE A 205 -29.28 1.33 -12.04
N TRP A 206 -28.39 0.99 -12.98
CA TRP A 206 -28.45 1.44 -14.36
C TRP A 206 -27.86 0.39 -15.31
N SER A 207 -28.38 0.36 -16.54
CA SER A 207 -27.89 -0.46 -17.64
C SER A 207 -27.82 0.36 -18.92
N SER A 208 -26.89 0.03 -19.81
CA SER A 208 -26.66 0.70 -21.10
C SER A 208 -27.88 0.80 -22.03
N ASN A 209 -28.87 -0.07 -21.85
CA ASN A 209 -30.13 -0.03 -22.59
C ASN A 209 -31.20 0.87 -21.95
N LYS A 210 -30.93 1.45 -20.78
CA LYS A 210 -31.86 2.32 -20.03
C LYS A 210 -31.64 3.77 -20.44
N GLU A 211 -32.63 4.34 -21.12
CA GLU A 211 -32.68 5.78 -21.35
C GLU A 211 -32.83 6.54 -20.04
N LEU A 212 -32.10 7.64 -19.92
CA LEU A 212 -32.12 8.53 -18.76
C LEU A 212 -32.65 9.90 -19.15
N THR A 213 -33.40 10.51 -18.23
CA THR A 213 -33.76 11.92 -18.33
C THR A 213 -32.53 12.78 -18.12
N ALA A 214 -32.52 13.99 -18.71
CA ALA A 214 -31.45 14.95 -18.51
C ALA A 214 -31.32 15.36 -17.02
N ALA A 215 -30.07 15.57 -16.59
CA ALA A 215 -29.74 16.03 -15.25
C ALA A 215 -30.27 17.45 -15.00
N ASN A 216 -30.61 17.74 -13.74
CA ASN A 216 -31.04 19.07 -13.35
C ASN A 216 -29.84 20.02 -13.18
N THR A 217 -30.11 21.33 -13.11
CA THR A 217 -29.06 22.35 -12.97
C THR A 217 -28.22 22.18 -11.71
N GLU A 218 -28.79 21.65 -10.63
CA GLU A 218 -28.06 21.38 -9.38
C GLU A 218 -26.97 20.31 -9.59
N ALA A 219 -27.32 19.17 -10.20
CA ALA A 219 -26.37 18.11 -10.51
C ALA A 219 -25.26 18.62 -11.42
N GLU A 220 -25.62 19.31 -12.51
CA GLU A 220 -24.69 19.93 -13.47
C GLU A 220 -23.72 20.94 -12.82
N THR A 221 -24.20 21.73 -11.87
CA THR A 221 -23.37 22.73 -11.17
C THR A 221 -22.46 22.05 -10.15
N TRP A 222 -22.97 21.04 -9.46
CA TRP A 222 -22.21 20.34 -8.42
C TRP A 222 -21.02 19.58 -9.01
N VAL A 223 -21.20 18.80 -10.08
CA VAL A 223 -20.10 18.03 -10.71
C VAL A 223 -19.01 18.93 -11.33
N LYS A 224 -19.34 20.18 -11.65
CA LYS A 224 -18.36 21.19 -12.09
C LYS A 224 -17.56 21.80 -10.93
N THR A 225 -18.12 21.77 -9.72
CA THR A 225 -17.57 22.45 -8.54
C THR A 225 -16.84 21.47 -7.62
N TYR A 226 -17.29 20.23 -7.55
CA TYR A 226 -16.82 19.20 -6.63
C TYR A 226 -16.59 17.88 -7.37
N GLN A 227 -15.63 17.10 -6.87
CA GLN A 227 -15.28 15.81 -7.47
C GLN A 227 -16.30 14.73 -7.08
N PRO A 228 -17.03 14.14 -8.05
CA PRO A 228 -17.88 12.97 -7.77
C PRO A 228 -17.03 11.70 -7.66
N TRP A 229 -17.62 10.65 -7.09
CA TRP A 229 -17.07 9.30 -7.18
C TRP A 229 -17.32 8.72 -8.58
N GLY A 230 -16.38 7.93 -9.10
CA GLY A 230 -16.52 7.24 -10.39
C GLY A 230 -15.27 7.37 -11.25
N ASN A 231 -15.43 7.37 -12.57
CA ASN A 231 -14.34 7.40 -13.56
C ASN A 231 -14.18 8.79 -14.22
N THR A 232 -14.51 9.87 -13.52
CA THR A 232 -14.50 11.24 -14.05
C THR A 232 -13.12 11.91 -14.10
N GLU A 233 -12.09 11.31 -13.50
CA GLU A 233 -10.71 11.67 -13.82
C GLU A 233 -10.24 10.86 -15.03
N PRO A 234 -9.47 11.45 -15.99
CA PRO A 234 -8.68 10.65 -16.90
C PRO A 234 -7.94 9.64 -16.05
N GLY A 235 -8.19 8.35 -16.25
CA GLY A 235 -7.69 7.40 -15.27
C GLY A 235 -6.15 7.38 -15.26
N LEU A 236 -5.55 6.76 -14.25
CA LEU A 236 -4.12 6.86 -13.96
C LEU A 236 -3.22 6.70 -15.22
N LEU A 237 -3.60 5.81 -16.14
CA LEU A 237 -2.88 5.61 -17.39
C LEU A 237 -2.92 6.83 -18.32
N ALA A 238 -4.10 7.43 -18.55
CA ALA A 238 -4.24 8.60 -19.43
C ALA A 238 -3.44 9.81 -18.92
N ASN A 239 -3.50 10.07 -17.61
CA ASN A 239 -2.71 11.12 -16.97
C ASN A 239 -1.20 10.87 -17.09
N THR A 240 -0.76 9.62 -16.90
CA THR A 240 0.66 9.25 -17.00
C THR A 240 1.16 9.39 -18.44
N LEU A 241 0.41 8.87 -19.41
CA LEU A 241 0.72 8.96 -20.84
C LEU A 241 0.79 10.41 -21.32
N PHE A 242 -0.19 11.24 -20.95
CA PHE A 242 -0.20 12.67 -21.31
C PHE A 242 1.03 13.40 -20.77
N LYS A 243 1.44 13.09 -19.53
CA LYS A 243 2.65 13.65 -18.90
C LYS A 243 3.93 13.19 -19.60
N HIS A 244 3.93 12.00 -20.21
CA HIS A 244 5.07 11.42 -20.93
C HIS A 244 5.06 11.68 -22.44
N LYS A 245 4.19 12.55 -22.95
CA LYS A 245 4.21 12.96 -24.37
C LYS A 245 5.61 13.44 -24.79
N ASN A 246 5.97 13.14 -26.02
CA ASN A 246 7.31 13.40 -26.54
C ASN A 246 7.26 14.22 -27.83
N PRO A 247 7.88 15.41 -27.90
CA PRO A 247 7.90 16.19 -29.13
C PRO A 247 8.65 15.53 -30.30
N TYR A 248 9.60 14.63 -30.02
CA TYR A 248 10.53 14.11 -31.03
C TYR A 248 10.91 12.65 -30.82
N VAL A 249 10.57 11.78 -31.78
CA VAL A 249 10.85 10.33 -31.76
C VAL A 249 12.35 9.97 -31.69
N GLY A 250 13.26 10.91 -31.92
CA GLY A 250 14.70 10.65 -31.72
C GLY A 250 15.10 10.55 -30.24
N ASP A 251 14.24 10.97 -29.31
CA ASP A 251 14.43 10.77 -27.88
C ASP A 251 13.87 9.40 -27.44
N ILE A 252 14.67 8.36 -27.71
CA ILE A 252 14.30 6.97 -27.39
C ILE A 252 14.05 6.75 -25.89
N SER A 253 14.63 7.57 -25.00
CA SER A 253 14.40 7.46 -23.57
C SER A 253 13.01 7.93 -23.19
N SER A 254 12.53 9.01 -23.81
CA SER A 254 11.16 9.51 -23.61
C SER A 254 10.12 8.61 -24.27
N ASP A 255 10.39 8.10 -25.48
CA ASP A 255 9.52 7.11 -26.13
C ASP A 255 9.36 5.84 -25.29
N GLY A 256 10.45 5.40 -24.65
CA GLY A 256 10.45 4.24 -23.77
C GLY A 256 9.46 4.37 -22.60
N LYS A 257 9.23 5.59 -22.08
CA LYS A 257 8.26 5.80 -20.99
C LYS A 257 6.84 5.50 -21.44
N ILE A 258 6.46 5.97 -22.64
CA ILE A 258 5.14 5.69 -23.24
C ILE A 258 4.94 4.17 -23.38
N LEU A 259 5.94 3.45 -23.88
CA LEU A 259 5.87 2.00 -24.05
C LEU A 259 5.80 1.24 -22.72
N ILE A 260 6.47 1.74 -21.68
CA ILE A 260 6.42 1.20 -20.31
C ILE A 260 5.02 1.40 -19.72
N ASP A 261 4.44 2.59 -19.87
CA ASP A 261 3.10 2.90 -19.37
C ASP A 261 2.04 2.02 -20.06
N LEU A 262 2.17 1.81 -21.37
CA LEU A 262 1.34 0.87 -22.15
C LEU A 262 1.66 -0.60 -21.88
N ARG A 263 2.73 -0.89 -21.11
CA ARG A 263 3.19 -2.25 -20.76
C ARG A 263 3.43 -3.15 -21.98
N VAL A 264 3.91 -2.60 -23.09
CA VAL A 264 4.07 -3.33 -24.36
C VAL A 264 4.88 -4.61 -24.18
N ALA A 265 6.03 -4.53 -23.49
CA ALA A 265 6.90 -5.68 -23.28
C ALA A 265 6.25 -6.78 -22.42
N TRP A 266 5.44 -6.40 -21.45
CA TRP A 266 4.72 -7.35 -20.59
C TRP A 266 3.60 -8.07 -21.34
N VAL A 267 2.89 -7.36 -22.22
CA VAL A 267 1.72 -7.90 -22.93
C VAL A 267 2.12 -8.64 -24.20
N LEU A 268 3.07 -8.11 -24.97
CA LEU A 268 3.41 -8.60 -26.30
C LEU A 268 4.81 -9.25 -26.39
N GLY A 269 5.58 -9.26 -25.29
CA GLY A 269 6.92 -9.82 -25.24
C GLY A 269 8.02 -8.80 -25.55
N ASN A 270 9.27 -9.24 -25.41
CA ASN A 270 10.43 -8.36 -25.56
C ASN A 270 10.64 -7.94 -27.01
N PHE A 271 11.15 -6.72 -27.20
CA PHE A 271 11.41 -6.15 -28.52
C PHE A 271 12.64 -5.25 -28.51
N LYS A 272 13.21 -5.06 -29.70
CA LYS A 272 14.21 -4.03 -30.00
C LYS A 272 13.57 -2.88 -30.78
N ASN A 273 14.21 -1.72 -30.74
CA ASN A 273 13.71 -0.51 -31.40
C ASN A 273 14.57 -0.16 -32.62
N GLU A 274 13.92 0.26 -33.70
CA GLU A 274 14.57 0.85 -34.87
C GLU A 274 13.83 2.13 -35.25
N LEU A 275 14.58 3.23 -35.42
CA LEU A 275 14.02 4.56 -35.67
C LEU A 275 14.45 5.10 -37.03
N GLN A 276 13.51 5.74 -37.74
CA GLN A 276 13.80 6.62 -38.87
C GLN A 276 13.62 8.07 -38.43
N THR A 277 14.74 8.79 -38.32
CA THR A 277 14.78 10.19 -37.86
C THR A 277 15.50 11.13 -38.81
N LYS A 278 15.97 10.64 -39.96
CA LYS A 278 16.75 11.46 -40.91
C LYS A 278 15.89 12.45 -41.67
N SER A 279 14.68 12.04 -42.06
CA SER A 279 13.74 12.83 -42.83
C SER A 279 12.32 12.29 -42.65
N GLU A 280 11.33 13.10 -42.96
CA GLU A 280 9.95 12.62 -43.01
C GLU A 280 9.75 11.56 -44.10
N PRO A 281 8.86 10.57 -43.88
CA PRO A 281 8.10 10.33 -42.65
C PRO A 281 8.97 9.77 -41.51
N TYR A 282 8.85 10.35 -40.32
CA TYR A 282 9.46 9.81 -39.10
C TYR A 282 8.79 8.48 -38.72
N GLY A 283 9.61 7.48 -38.38
CA GLY A 283 9.15 6.12 -38.16
C GLY A 283 9.69 5.49 -36.88
N TYR A 284 8.85 4.69 -36.22
CA TYR A 284 9.24 3.84 -35.09
C TYR A 284 8.91 2.39 -35.42
N THR A 285 9.90 1.50 -35.39
CA THR A 285 9.71 0.06 -35.63
C THR A 285 10.03 -0.74 -34.38
N LEU A 286 9.06 -1.54 -33.91
CA LEU A 286 9.23 -2.51 -32.84
C LEU A 286 9.58 -3.88 -33.44
N LEU A 287 10.72 -4.42 -33.05
CA LEU A 287 11.26 -5.70 -33.50
C LEU A 287 11.11 -6.74 -32.39
N PHE A 288 9.99 -7.45 -32.36
CA PHE A 288 9.72 -8.47 -31.33
C PHE A 288 10.64 -9.67 -31.49
N GLU A 289 11.20 -10.14 -30.37
CA GLU A 289 12.23 -11.17 -30.34
C GLU A 289 11.63 -12.58 -30.31
N ASP A 290 10.49 -12.74 -29.66
CA ASP A 290 9.83 -14.03 -29.48
C ASP A 290 8.90 -14.36 -30.64
N ALA A 291 8.92 -15.63 -31.07
CA ALA A 291 7.98 -16.12 -32.07
C ALA A 291 6.62 -16.43 -31.44
N ILE A 292 5.54 -16.04 -32.11
CA ILE A 292 4.17 -16.31 -31.66
C ILE A 292 3.52 -17.42 -32.49
N LYS A 293 2.54 -18.12 -31.92
CA LYS A 293 1.74 -19.10 -32.67
C LYS A 293 0.75 -18.39 -33.59
N LYS A 294 0.45 -19.00 -34.75
CA LYS A 294 -0.53 -18.49 -35.72
C LYS A 294 -1.89 -18.15 -35.11
N GLU A 295 -2.36 -18.94 -34.14
CA GLU A 295 -3.63 -18.75 -33.43
C GLU A 295 -3.72 -17.44 -32.63
N HIS A 296 -2.58 -16.87 -32.22
CA HIS A 296 -2.53 -15.60 -31.46
C HIS A 296 -2.25 -14.38 -32.33
N GLN A 297 -2.06 -14.56 -33.64
CA GLN A 297 -1.62 -13.49 -34.53
C GLN A 297 -2.62 -12.33 -34.59
N ALA A 298 -3.92 -12.64 -34.68
CA ALA A 298 -4.95 -11.61 -34.78
C ALA A 298 -5.02 -10.74 -33.52
N ASP A 299 -5.00 -11.37 -32.33
CA ASP A 299 -5.04 -10.66 -31.04
C ASP A 299 -3.76 -9.82 -30.82
N PHE A 300 -2.61 -10.36 -31.25
CA PHE A 300 -1.32 -9.65 -31.20
C PHE A 300 -1.35 -8.39 -32.07
N ASP A 301 -1.77 -8.52 -33.33
CA ASP A 301 -1.82 -7.40 -34.28
C ASP A 301 -2.87 -6.36 -33.86
N ASP A 302 -4.04 -6.78 -33.38
CA ASP A 302 -5.06 -5.86 -32.85
C ASP A 302 -4.55 -5.07 -31.65
N THR A 303 -3.92 -5.76 -30.68
CA THR A 303 -3.35 -5.12 -29.49
C THR A 303 -2.23 -4.15 -29.86
N MET A 304 -1.30 -4.56 -30.72
CA MET A 304 -0.18 -3.71 -31.14
C MET A 304 -0.67 -2.49 -31.95
N LYS A 305 -1.71 -2.65 -32.77
CA LYS A 305 -2.32 -1.54 -33.51
C LYS A 305 -2.91 -0.47 -32.57
N LYS A 306 -3.51 -0.87 -31.44
CA LYS A 306 -4.00 0.05 -30.40
C LYS A 306 -2.83 0.83 -29.79
N TYR A 307 -1.76 0.15 -29.38
CA TYR A 307 -0.56 0.81 -28.84
C TYR A 307 0.10 1.74 -29.84
N ALA A 308 0.18 1.35 -31.12
CA ALA A 308 0.69 2.18 -32.19
C ALA A 308 -0.11 3.48 -32.37
N MET A 309 -1.44 3.44 -32.21
CA MET A 309 -2.26 4.65 -32.22
C MET A 309 -1.96 5.58 -31.03
N CYS A 310 -1.74 5.05 -29.83
CA CYS A 310 -1.29 5.85 -28.69
C CYS A 310 0.07 6.51 -28.95
N MET A 311 1.04 5.77 -29.48
CA MET A 311 2.36 6.31 -29.85
C MET A 311 2.23 7.42 -30.89
N LEU A 312 1.44 7.19 -31.95
CA LEU A 312 1.19 8.20 -32.98
C LEU A 312 0.52 9.45 -32.43
N ALA A 313 -0.35 9.35 -31.42
CA ALA A 313 -0.94 10.52 -30.77
C ALA A 313 0.08 11.27 -29.92
N LEU A 314 0.83 10.55 -29.07
CA LEU A 314 1.65 11.12 -28.00
C LEU A 314 3.07 11.53 -28.40
N ILE A 315 3.56 11.09 -29.56
CA ILE A 315 4.88 11.45 -30.08
C ILE A 315 4.69 12.43 -31.25
N ASP A 316 4.88 13.72 -31.03
CA ASP A 316 4.37 14.79 -31.90
C ASP A 316 4.81 14.64 -33.36
N ASN A 317 6.11 14.44 -33.62
CA ASN A 317 6.62 14.36 -34.99
C ASN A 317 6.50 12.97 -35.65
N LEU A 318 6.01 11.96 -34.92
CA LEU A 318 5.93 10.59 -35.44
C LEU A 318 4.86 10.46 -36.55
N SER A 319 5.25 9.88 -37.68
CA SER A 319 4.36 9.72 -38.84
C SER A 319 3.89 8.28 -39.04
N GLU A 320 4.70 7.29 -38.69
CA GLU A 320 4.35 5.88 -38.81
C GLU A 320 4.93 5.00 -37.70
N VAL A 321 4.16 3.98 -37.32
CA VAL A 321 4.61 2.92 -36.40
C VAL A 321 4.52 1.59 -37.14
N SER A 322 5.60 0.82 -37.07
CA SER A 322 5.67 -0.52 -37.63
C SER A 322 6.02 -1.53 -36.55
N TRP A 323 5.58 -2.77 -36.72
CA TRP A 323 6.00 -3.87 -35.86
C TRP A 323 6.30 -5.11 -36.66
N LYS A 324 7.33 -5.82 -36.22
CA LYS A 324 7.88 -6.99 -36.90
C LYS A 324 8.06 -8.11 -35.89
N TYR A 325 7.62 -9.31 -36.27
CA TYR A 325 7.67 -10.49 -35.41
C TYR A 325 7.65 -11.76 -36.26
N THR A 326 7.92 -12.90 -35.63
CA THR A 326 7.88 -14.22 -36.28
C THR A 326 6.62 -14.96 -35.88
N VAL A 327 5.91 -15.55 -36.84
CA VAL A 327 4.78 -16.44 -36.64
C VAL A 327 5.18 -17.87 -36.95
N VAL A 328 4.88 -18.78 -36.02
CA VAL A 328 5.00 -20.23 -36.23
C VAL A 328 3.65 -20.80 -36.65
N ASP A 329 3.62 -21.41 -37.83
CA ASP A 329 2.49 -22.18 -38.36
C ASP A 329 3.00 -23.53 -38.87
N ASN A 330 2.49 -24.64 -38.32
CA ASN A 330 2.92 -26.00 -38.68
C ASN A 330 4.45 -26.23 -38.71
N LYS A 331 5.18 -25.67 -37.74
CA LYS A 331 6.67 -25.68 -37.62
C LYS A 331 7.41 -24.88 -38.70
N GLN A 332 6.72 -24.10 -39.51
CA GLN A 332 7.33 -23.10 -40.38
C GLN A 332 7.30 -21.73 -39.71
N GLU A 333 8.44 -21.05 -39.73
CA GLU A 333 8.58 -19.68 -39.23
C GLU A 333 8.42 -18.70 -40.39
N ASN A 334 7.47 -17.78 -40.25
CA ASN A 334 7.20 -16.73 -41.21
C ASN A 334 7.35 -15.37 -40.55
N MET A 335 8.12 -14.49 -41.17
CA MET A 335 8.31 -13.14 -40.69
C MET A 335 7.15 -12.25 -41.14
N VAL A 336 6.53 -11.55 -40.19
CA VAL A 336 5.41 -10.64 -40.44
C VAL A 336 5.86 -9.21 -40.16
N ILE A 337 5.45 -8.27 -41.02
CA ILE A 337 5.65 -6.84 -40.83
C ILE A 337 4.31 -6.16 -41.04
N ASN A 338 3.89 -5.38 -40.06
CA ASN A 338 2.69 -4.56 -40.11
C ASN A 338 3.05 -3.10 -39.85
N LYS A 339 2.18 -2.19 -40.31
CA LYS A 339 2.38 -0.75 -40.21
C LYS A 339 1.06 0.00 -40.12
N ILE A 340 1.07 1.10 -39.38
CA ILE A 340 -0.01 2.10 -39.38
C ILE A 340 0.59 3.51 -39.45
N THR A 341 0.02 4.36 -40.31
CA THR A 341 0.39 5.78 -40.43
C THR A 341 -0.52 6.67 -39.60
N LYS A 342 -0.11 7.90 -39.32
CA LYS A 342 -0.97 8.90 -38.66
C LYS A 342 -2.23 9.20 -39.48
N GLU A 343 -2.16 9.13 -40.81
CA GLU A 343 -3.30 9.30 -41.72
C GLU A 343 -4.28 8.13 -41.60
N ASP A 344 -3.77 6.88 -41.59
CA ASP A 344 -4.60 5.69 -41.38
C ASP A 344 -5.31 5.71 -40.02
N ALA A 345 -4.56 6.03 -38.95
CA ALA A 345 -5.10 6.15 -37.60
C ALA A 345 -6.18 7.24 -37.53
N SER A 346 -5.92 8.41 -38.12
CA SER A 346 -6.90 9.50 -38.14
C SER A 346 -8.17 9.13 -38.89
N LYS A 347 -8.05 8.39 -40.00
CA LYS A 347 -9.20 7.90 -40.77
C LYS A 347 -10.01 6.87 -39.99
N LEU A 348 -9.35 5.97 -39.27
CA LEU A 348 -10.01 4.95 -38.44
C LEU A 348 -10.78 5.58 -37.27
N LEU A 349 -10.23 6.63 -36.66
CA LEU A 349 -10.82 7.31 -35.50
C LEU A 349 -11.83 8.40 -35.89
N GLY A 350 -11.86 8.80 -37.16
CA GLY A 350 -12.71 9.91 -37.62
C GLY A 350 -12.29 11.30 -37.11
N LYS A 351 -11.11 11.40 -36.48
CA LYS A 351 -10.53 12.60 -35.88
C LYS A 351 -9.01 12.56 -36.07
N ASN A 352 -8.36 13.73 -36.17
CA ASN A 352 -6.91 13.81 -36.28
C ASN A 352 -6.24 13.15 -35.06
N ILE A 353 -5.40 12.13 -35.30
CA ILE A 353 -4.75 11.35 -34.23
C ILE A 353 -3.96 12.23 -33.25
N LYS A 354 -3.32 13.31 -33.72
CA LYS A 354 -2.50 14.19 -32.87
C LYS A 354 -3.30 15.00 -31.87
N SER A 355 -4.56 15.32 -32.20
CA SER A 355 -5.43 16.08 -31.28
C SER A 355 -5.81 15.29 -30.03
N TYR A 356 -5.61 13.97 -30.01
CA TYR A 356 -5.80 13.18 -28.80
C TYR A 356 -4.72 13.47 -27.73
N ALA A 357 -3.63 14.14 -28.07
CA ALA A 357 -2.59 14.55 -27.13
C ALA A 357 -2.72 16.01 -26.65
N ASP A 358 -3.86 16.67 -26.90
CA ASP A 358 -4.10 18.06 -26.47
C ASP A 358 -4.37 18.17 -24.96
N SER A 359 -4.94 17.13 -24.34
CA SER A 359 -5.18 17.04 -22.90
C SER A 359 -5.22 15.59 -22.41
N ALA A 360 -5.08 15.36 -21.10
CA ALA A 360 -5.24 14.02 -20.52
C ALA A 360 -6.65 13.42 -20.77
N ALA A 361 -7.69 14.26 -20.83
CA ALA A 361 -9.05 13.82 -21.18
C ALA A 361 -9.15 13.33 -22.64
N GLU A 362 -8.43 13.99 -23.55
CA GLU A 362 -8.33 13.55 -24.94
C GLU A 362 -7.53 12.24 -25.05
N VAL A 363 -6.47 12.05 -24.27
CA VAL A 363 -5.76 10.77 -24.21
C VAL A 363 -6.68 9.66 -23.69
N GLN A 364 -7.49 9.95 -22.66
CA GLN A 364 -8.50 9.01 -22.16
C GLN A 364 -9.53 8.66 -23.24
N ALA A 365 -9.97 9.63 -24.03
CA ALA A 365 -10.88 9.41 -25.15
C ALA A 365 -10.28 8.49 -26.21
N LEU A 366 -8.98 8.64 -26.51
CA LEU A 366 -8.26 7.75 -27.41
C LEU A 366 -8.23 6.31 -26.88
N LEU A 367 -7.77 6.14 -25.63
CA LEU A 367 -7.67 4.82 -24.98
C LEU A 367 -9.01 4.10 -25.01
N TYR A 368 -10.10 4.80 -24.74
CA TYR A 368 -11.43 4.23 -24.85
C TYR A 368 -11.78 3.84 -26.30
N THR A 369 -11.59 4.76 -27.24
CA THR A 369 -11.99 4.55 -28.65
C THR A 369 -11.32 3.31 -29.25
N ILE A 370 -10.09 3.03 -28.82
CA ILE A 370 -9.33 1.87 -29.26
C ILE A 370 -9.45 0.67 -28.31
N GLY A 371 -10.20 0.76 -27.22
CA GLY A 371 -10.47 -0.36 -26.30
C GLY A 371 -9.26 -0.79 -25.45
N ILE A 372 -8.47 0.17 -24.95
CA ILE A 372 -7.49 -0.05 -23.87
C ILE A 372 -8.15 0.31 -22.54
N GLU A 373 -8.50 -0.70 -21.76
CA GLU A 373 -9.09 -0.58 -20.42
C GLU A 373 -7.97 -0.41 -19.36
N GLN A 374 -8.28 0.23 -18.23
CA GLN A 374 -7.33 0.50 -17.14
C GLN A 374 -7.33 -0.58 -16.05
#